data_AF-B3MG06-F1
#
_entry.id   AF-B3MG06-F1
#
_cell.length_a   1.000
_cell.length_b   1.000
_cell.length_c   1.000
_cell.angle_alpha   90.00
_cell.angle_beta   90.00
_cell.angle_gamma   90.00
#
_symmetry.space_group_name_H-M   'P 1'
#
loop_
_entity.id
_entity.type
_entity.pdbx_description
1 polymer ?
#
loop_
_entity_poly.entity_id
_entity_poly.type
_entity_poly.pdbx_seq_one_letter_code
_entity_poly.pdbx_strand_id
1 'polypeptide(L)'
;MMAGLKWSGFLALLLVSSAFGQQQCTRMYDLQPNRVLNITSANYPGALPSGSSCRFRLRAPSNHVIHLSCRFEVFPDTCGSEFLFISRDGDLQFRDAERYCRMGQITRVSNFQAMAFAYYSSRTFSQQRARLSCQAVARPVPCDCGWSFPVRIANGVEAAKHEYPSMVGLRDLTSNLPIFCGGSIVSDRYIMTAAHCTARQPVASRLLALVGEHDLSTGNESMYAAQYRIQSIINHPGYSETTSGNINDISLLQTASRIEWSRGVAPICLPIRQSDDNFNYQNVDILGWGTLGFAASKSNTLQKATLLTMDNAVCRSQYNSSIAPSQLCTYDSTGRGRDSCQYDSGGPVILRQRDRMFQLGVISFGRACGQPYSIGVNTRITSHLNWMWRYVGGGVCVR
;
A
#
# COMPACT_ATOMS: atom_id res chain seq x y z
N MET A 1 72.64 46.31 -0.36
CA MET A 1 71.83 45.27 -1.04
C MET A 1 72.57 43.94 -0.94
N MET A 2 71.82 42.83 -1.04
CA MET A 2 72.21 41.42 -0.86
C MET A 2 72.20 40.90 0.58
N ALA A 3 71.04 40.34 0.93
CA ALA A 3 70.81 39.46 2.06
C ALA A 3 71.17 38.01 1.66
N GLY A 4 71.85 37.29 2.56
CA GLY A 4 72.20 35.88 2.43
C GLY A 4 71.19 34.97 3.15
N LEU A 5 70.72 33.97 2.43
CA LEU A 5 69.80 32.88 2.81
C LEU A 5 70.38 32.00 3.94
N LYS A 6 69.54 31.61 4.92
CA LYS A 6 69.71 30.38 5.70
C LYS A 6 68.40 29.57 5.64
N TRP A 7 68.49 28.37 5.08
CA TRP A 7 67.43 27.37 5.07
C TRP A 7 67.56 26.47 6.30
N SER A 8 66.53 26.42 7.13
CA SER A 8 66.38 25.44 8.21
C SER A 8 65.30 24.44 7.77
N GLY A 9 65.70 23.21 7.47
CA GLY A 9 64.77 22.12 7.14
C GLY A 9 64.01 21.66 8.38
N PHE A 10 62.70 21.80 8.38
CA PHE A 10 61.80 21.11 9.31
C PHE A 10 61.30 19.83 8.63
N LEU A 11 61.69 18.68 9.20
CA LEU A 11 61.11 17.37 8.86
C LEU A 11 59.68 17.34 9.44
N ALA A 12 58.67 17.51 8.59
CA ALA A 12 57.28 17.27 8.98
C ALA A 12 57.03 15.75 8.99
N LEU A 13 57.01 15.15 10.19
CA LEU A 13 56.43 13.82 10.37
C LEU A 13 54.93 13.91 10.07
N LEU A 14 54.53 13.42 8.89
CA LEU A 14 53.15 13.12 8.57
C LEU A 14 52.71 11.93 9.43
N LEU A 15 52.11 12.22 10.59
CA LEU A 15 51.26 11.27 11.31
C LEU A 15 50.04 10.99 10.43
N VAL A 16 50.07 9.89 9.67
CA VAL A 16 48.86 9.31 9.08
C VAL A 16 48.06 8.72 10.24
N SER A 17 47.19 9.51 10.82
CA SER A 17 46.16 9.01 11.73
C SER A 17 45.16 8.20 10.90
N SER A 18 45.30 6.87 10.92
CA SER A 18 44.23 5.98 10.51
C SER A 18 43.07 6.14 11.49
N ALA A 19 42.16 7.06 11.20
CA ALA A 19 40.92 7.21 11.94
C ALA A 19 40.07 5.95 11.71
N PHE A 20 40.21 4.95 12.59
CA PHE A 20 39.23 3.87 12.75
C PHE A 20 37.99 4.44 13.45
N GLY A 21 37.30 5.36 12.76
CA GLY A 21 36.03 5.94 13.22
C GLY A 21 34.90 4.94 13.06
N GLN A 22 33.99 4.90 14.04
CA GLN A 22 32.72 4.19 13.93
C GLN A 22 32.04 4.55 12.62
N GLN A 23 31.59 3.56 11.85
CA GLN A 23 30.98 3.81 10.57
C GLN A 23 29.46 3.80 10.69
N GLN A 24 28.85 4.97 10.52
CA GLN A 24 27.42 5.10 10.26
C GLN A 24 27.23 5.11 8.74
N CYS A 25 26.46 4.17 8.20
CA CYS A 25 26.14 4.20 6.79
C CYS A 25 24.67 3.87 6.53
N THR A 26 24.03 4.63 5.65
CA THR A 26 22.71 4.30 5.12
C THR A 26 22.80 4.34 3.61
N ARG A 27 22.53 3.22 2.95
CA ARG A 27 22.54 3.12 1.48
C ARG A 27 21.22 2.61 0.97
N MET A 28 20.79 3.15 -0.16
CA MET A 28 19.60 2.72 -0.87
C MET A 28 19.99 2.22 -2.26
N TYR A 29 19.41 1.10 -2.69
CA TYR A 29 19.69 0.51 -3.99
C TYR A 29 18.38 0.16 -4.71
N ASP A 30 18.27 0.63 -5.95
CA ASP A 30 17.25 0.19 -6.89
C ASP A 30 17.78 -0.98 -7.71
N LEU A 31 17.17 -2.15 -7.55
CA LEU A 31 17.56 -3.37 -8.22
C LEU A 31 17.04 -3.38 -9.66
N GLN A 32 17.84 -3.95 -10.56
CA GLN A 32 17.41 -4.27 -11.92
C GLN A 32 16.83 -5.69 -11.96
N PRO A 33 15.80 -5.97 -12.78
CA PRO A 33 15.23 -7.31 -12.90
C PRO A 33 16.29 -8.36 -13.21
N ASN A 34 16.30 -9.45 -12.45
CA ASN A 34 17.19 -10.60 -12.64
C ASN A 34 18.70 -10.32 -12.62
N ARG A 35 19.14 -9.11 -12.28
CA ARG A 35 20.56 -8.75 -12.12
C ARG A 35 20.98 -8.88 -10.67
N VAL A 36 22.06 -9.61 -10.42
CA VAL A 36 22.62 -9.74 -9.08
C VAL A 36 23.36 -8.46 -8.70
N LEU A 37 23.01 -7.90 -7.55
CA LEU A 37 23.74 -6.82 -6.88
C LEU A 37 24.52 -7.42 -5.71
N ASN A 38 25.85 -7.25 -5.73
CA ASN A 38 26.71 -7.62 -4.62
C ASN A 38 26.85 -6.42 -3.66
N ILE A 39 26.60 -6.66 -2.38
CA ILE A 39 26.67 -5.64 -1.32
C ILE A 39 27.56 -6.18 -0.22
N THR A 40 28.69 -5.51 0.00
CA THR A 40 29.64 -5.90 1.05
C THR A 40 29.75 -4.83 2.12
N SER A 41 30.24 -5.21 3.29
CA SER A 41 30.72 -4.26 4.29
C SER A 41 31.81 -3.36 3.71
N ALA A 42 31.91 -2.12 4.19
CA ALA A 42 32.80 -1.12 3.59
C ALA A 42 34.29 -1.52 3.56
N ASN A 43 34.74 -2.31 4.55
CA ASN A 43 36.12 -2.77 4.65
C ASN A 43 36.34 -4.18 4.08
N TYR A 44 35.37 -4.76 3.38
CA TYR A 44 35.45 -6.14 2.89
C TYR A 44 36.69 -6.34 1.98
N PRO A 45 37.47 -7.44 2.14
CA PRO A 45 37.22 -8.64 2.96
C PRO A 45 37.58 -8.52 4.44
N GLY A 46 38.05 -7.36 4.89
CA GLY A 46 38.30 -7.02 6.29
C GLY A 46 37.02 -6.80 7.11
N ALA A 47 37.19 -6.75 8.43
CA ALA A 47 36.09 -6.58 9.38
C ALA A 47 35.61 -5.12 9.49
N LEU A 48 34.34 -4.96 9.87
CA LEU A 48 33.80 -3.67 10.27
C LEU A 48 34.39 -3.22 11.62
N PRO A 49 34.65 -1.91 11.82
CA PRO A 49 35.05 -1.39 13.11
C PRO A 49 33.95 -1.60 14.16
N SER A 50 34.33 -1.91 15.40
CA SER A 50 33.37 -1.98 16.51
C SER A 50 32.60 -0.66 16.65
N GLY A 51 31.33 -0.76 17.01
CA GLY A 51 30.39 0.35 17.13
C GLY A 51 29.83 0.85 15.81
N SER A 52 30.17 0.22 14.68
CA SER A 52 29.60 0.58 13.38
C SER A 52 28.14 0.14 13.26
N SER A 53 27.35 0.93 12.53
CA SER A 53 25.94 0.71 12.26
C SER A 53 25.66 1.07 10.81
N CYS A 54 25.36 0.07 10.01
CA CYS A 54 25.21 0.20 8.57
C CYS A 54 23.87 -0.37 8.14
N ARG A 55 23.03 0.46 7.51
CA ARG A 55 21.69 0.16 7.06
C ARG A 55 21.64 0.18 5.54
N PHE A 56 20.94 -0.78 4.97
CA PHE A 56 20.78 -0.94 3.53
C PHE A 56 19.29 -1.11 3.25
N ARG A 57 18.73 -0.29 2.36
CA ARG A 57 17.39 -0.48 1.81
C ARG A 57 17.50 -0.86 0.34
N LEU A 58 16.82 -1.92 -0.03
CA LEU A 58 16.74 -2.45 -1.37
C LEU A 58 15.31 -2.21 -1.88
N ARG A 59 15.21 -1.79 -3.13
CA ARG A 59 13.94 -1.59 -3.83
C ARG A 59 13.97 -2.37 -5.14
N ALA A 60 13.02 -3.27 -5.32
CA ALA A 60 12.80 -3.99 -6.56
C ALA A 60 11.87 -3.19 -7.49
N PRO A 61 11.91 -3.49 -8.80
CA PRO A 61 10.91 -3.01 -9.76
C PRO A 61 9.50 -3.50 -9.42
N SER A 62 8.47 -2.91 -10.05
CA SER A 62 7.08 -3.39 -9.93
C SER A 62 6.95 -4.88 -10.22
N ASN A 63 6.08 -5.57 -9.47
CA ASN A 63 5.82 -7.01 -9.59
C ASN A 63 7.05 -7.90 -9.37
N HIS A 64 8.02 -7.42 -8.59
CA HIS A 64 9.18 -8.20 -8.18
C HIS A 64 9.29 -8.24 -6.66
N VAL A 65 9.88 -9.31 -6.17
CA VAL A 65 10.38 -9.43 -4.79
C VAL A 65 11.90 -9.54 -4.81
N ILE A 66 12.50 -9.31 -3.67
CA ILE A 66 13.94 -9.30 -3.47
C ILE A 66 14.33 -10.62 -2.82
N HIS A 67 15.16 -11.39 -3.49
CA HIS A 67 15.87 -12.51 -2.90
C HIS A 67 17.22 -12.00 -2.41
N LEU A 68 17.43 -12.05 -1.09
CA LEU A 68 18.66 -11.64 -0.43
C LEU A 68 19.34 -12.88 0.16
N SER A 69 20.60 -13.11 -0.21
CA SER A 69 21.48 -14.11 0.41
C SER A 69 22.70 -13.42 1.01
N CYS A 70 22.81 -13.42 2.33
CA CYS A 70 23.89 -12.80 3.07
C CYS A 70 24.76 -13.86 3.75
N ARG A 71 26.06 -13.84 3.46
CA ARG A 71 27.08 -14.50 4.26
C ARG A 71 27.50 -13.53 5.36
N PHE A 72 27.17 -13.89 6.60
CA PHE A 72 27.54 -13.15 7.79
C PHE A 72 28.61 -13.95 8.53
N GLU A 73 29.79 -13.36 8.70
CA GLU A 73 30.91 -14.01 9.38
C GLU A 73 31.27 -13.20 10.62
N VAL A 74 31.28 -13.87 11.77
CA VAL A 74 31.54 -13.28 13.08
C VAL A 74 32.68 -14.05 13.75
N PHE A 75 33.64 -13.33 14.34
CA PHE A 75 34.83 -13.87 14.97
C PHE A 75 35.09 -13.22 16.33
N PRO A 76 35.19 -13.99 17.43
CA PRO A 76 34.83 -15.41 17.53
C PRO A 76 33.33 -15.60 17.22
N ASP A 77 32.94 -16.80 16.76
CA ASP A 77 31.55 -17.12 16.42
C ASP A 77 30.71 -17.32 17.69
N THR A 78 30.40 -16.22 18.36
CA THR A 78 29.57 -16.15 19.56
C THR A 78 28.50 -15.07 19.39
N CYS A 79 27.35 -15.21 20.03
CA CYS A 79 26.34 -14.15 19.98
C CYS A 79 26.73 -13.08 21.01
N GLY A 80 27.44 -12.04 20.59
CA GLY A 80 28.06 -11.05 21.47
C GLY A 80 27.65 -9.61 21.16
N SER A 81 28.47 -8.91 20.40
CA SER A 81 28.27 -7.52 20.02
C SER A 81 27.83 -7.31 18.58
N GLU A 82 27.98 -8.31 17.72
CA GLU A 82 27.80 -8.17 16.27
C GLU A 82 26.46 -8.75 15.81
N PHE A 83 25.64 -7.94 15.14
CA PHE A 83 24.30 -8.34 14.71
C PHE A 83 24.04 -8.01 13.24
N LEU A 84 23.34 -8.90 12.56
CA LEU A 84 22.68 -8.66 11.28
C LEU A 84 21.16 -8.64 11.51
N PHE A 85 20.50 -7.60 11.04
CA PHE A 85 19.06 -7.45 11.03
C PHE A 85 18.55 -7.55 9.60
N ILE A 86 17.43 -8.24 9.37
CA ILE A 86 16.76 -8.29 8.07
C ILE A 86 15.27 -8.01 8.27
N SER A 87 14.81 -6.89 7.72
CA SER A 87 13.40 -6.51 7.58
C SER A 87 12.91 -6.93 6.20
N ARG A 88 11.89 -7.79 6.17
CA ARG A 88 11.29 -8.30 4.92
C ARG A 88 10.30 -7.31 4.31
N ASP A 89 9.90 -6.29 5.07
CA ASP A 89 9.00 -5.22 4.60
C ASP A 89 9.76 -3.96 4.17
N GLY A 90 11.07 -3.89 4.41
CA GLY A 90 11.87 -2.73 4.08
C GLY A 90 11.92 -1.64 5.14
N ASP A 91 11.47 -1.92 6.36
CA ASP A 91 11.50 -0.96 7.48
C ASP A 91 12.94 -0.65 7.91
N LEU A 92 13.35 0.60 7.72
CA LEU A 92 14.68 1.09 8.12
C LEU A 92 14.81 1.30 9.64
N GLN A 93 13.69 1.25 10.37
CA GLN A 93 13.68 1.18 11.84
C GLN A 93 13.76 -0.26 12.37
N PHE A 94 13.70 -1.26 11.48
CA PHE A 94 13.83 -2.68 11.80
C PHE A 94 12.84 -3.19 12.86
N ARG A 95 11.63 -2.62 12.92
CA ARG A 95 10.59 -3.04 13.88
C ARG A 95 10.05 -4.45 13.58
N ASP A 96 10.10 -4.87 12.32
CA ASP A 96 9.70 -6.20 11.82
C ASP A 96 10.89 -7.17 11.64
N ALA A 97 12.10 -6.78 12.06
CA ALA A 97 13.32 -7.45 11.60
C ALA A 97 13.65 -8.74 12.36
N GLU A 98 14.09 -9.75 11.61
CA GLU A 98 14.78 -10.91 12.16
C GLU A 98 16.23 -10.53 12.53
N ARG A 99 16.72 -11.03 13.68
CA ARG A 99 18.07 -10.75 14.19
C ARG A 99 18.95 -12.00 14.16
N TYR A 100 20.16 -11.87 13.62
CA TYR A 100 21.19 -12.90 13.53
C TYR A 100 22.48 -12.42 14.19
N CYS A 101 23.20 -13.32 14.85
CA CYS A 101 24.42 -13.00 15.61
C CYS A 101 25.48 -14.11 15.58
N ARG A 102 25.33 -15.08 14.69
CA ARG A 102 26.25 -16.20 14.49
C ARG A 102 26.68 -16.27 13.05
N MET A 103 27.82 -16.89 12.80
CA MET A 103 28.29 -17.16 11.46
C MET A 103 27.27 -18.01 10.68
N GLY A 104 27.01 -17.65 9.43
CA GLY A 104 26.14 -18.45 8.57
C GLY A 104 25.80 -17.78 7.24
N GLN A 105 25.08 -18.54 6.42
CA GLN A 105 24.45 -18.04 5.21
C GLN A 105 22.95 -17.89 5.46
N ILE A 106 22.47 -16.64 5.37
CA ILE A 106 21.07 -16.27 5.63
C ILE A 106 20.43 -15.90 4.30
N THR A 107 19.37 -16.62 3.92
CA THR A 107 18.58 -16.32 2.72
C THR A 107 17.16 -15.90 3.11
N ARG A 108 16.69 -14.76 2.60
CA ARG A 108 15.33 -14.25 2.81
C ARG A 108 14.75 -13.69 1.52
N VAL A 109 13.43 -13.76 1.42
CA VAL A 109 12.64 -13.16 0.34
C VAL A 109 11.80 -12.03 0.93
N SER A 110 11.77 -10.87 0.28
CA SER A 110 10.93 -9.75 0.73
C SER A 110 9.46 -10.11 0.62
N ASN A 111 8.63 -9.47 1.44
CA ASN A 111 7.18 -9.62 1.33
C ASN A 111 6.62 -8.78 0.17
N PHE A 112 7.30 -7.67 -0.15
CA PHE A 112 6.89 -6.72 -1.18
C PHE A 112 8.10 -6.24 -2.00
N GLN A 113 7.99 -5.06 -2.63
CA GLN A 113 9.05 -4.49 -3.47
C GLN A 113 10.24 -3.97 -2.65
N ALA A 114 10.10 -3.80 -1.34
CA ALA A 114 11.17 -3.28 -0.48
C ALA A 114 11.69 -4.35 0.49
N MET A 115 12.99 -4.27 0.80
CA MET A 115 13.66 -5.03 1.83
C MET A 115 14.70 -4.15 2.49
N ALA A 116 14.94 -4.32 3.78
CA ALA A 116 16.02 -3.63 4.46
C ALA A 116 16.84 -4.65 5.25
N PHE A 117 18.14 -4.43 5.31
CA PHE A 117 19.02 -5.18 6.20
C PHE A 117 20.04 -4.24 6.82
N ALA A 118 20.52 -4.57 8.02
CA ALA A 118 21.52 -3.78 8.69
C ALA A 118 22.54 -4.64 9.40
N TYR A 119 23.77 -4.18 9.40
CA TYR A 119 24.75 -4.59 10.38
C TYR A 119 24.76 -3.59 11.53
N TYR A 120 24.85 -4.08 12.75
CA TYR A 120 24.93 -3.27 13.95
C TYR A 120 25.87 -3.92 14.97
N SER A 121 26.86 -3.14 15.43
CA SER A 121 27.69 -3.48 16.57
C SER A 121 27.19 -2.76 17.82
N SER A 122 26.72 -3.50 18.82
CA SER A 122 26.17 -2.94 20.07
C SER A 122 27.22 -2.31 21.00
N ARG A 123 28.51 -2.61 20.78
CA ARG A 123 29.62 -2.10 21.60
C ARG A 123 30.58 -1.27 20.76
N THR A 124 31.00 -0.12 21.28
CA THR A 124 32.03 0.74 20.67
C THR A 124 33.42 0.09 20.69
N PHE A 125 33.68 -0.75 21.70
CA PHE A 125 34.91 -1.51 21.83
C PHE A 125 34.57 -2.98 22.06
N SER A 126 34.96 -3.83 21.12
CA SER A 126 34.80 -5.28 21.21
C SER A 126 36.04 -5.95 20.63
N GLN A 127 36.36 -7.14 21.12
CA GLN A 127 37.30 -8.04 20.44
C GLN A 127 36.60 -8.84 19.33
N GLN A 128 35.28 -8.85 19.35
CA GLN A 128 34.49 -9.46 18.30
C GLN A 128 34.55 -8.60 17.03
N ARG A 129 34.60 -9.28 15.89
CA ARG A 129 34.71 -8.70 14.55
C ARG A 129 33.69 -9.38 13.68
N ALA A 130 33.08 -8.63 12.77
CA ALA A 130 32.21 -9.21 11.76
C ALA A 130 32.45 -8.60 10.38
N ARG A 131 32.12 -9.37 9.36
CA ARG A 131 32.04 -8.91 7.98
C ARG A 131 30.80 -9.46 7.32
N LEU A 132 30.31 -8.74 6.33
CA LEU A 132 29.06 -9.02 5.65
C LEU A 132 29.27 -9.01 4.14
N SER A 133 28.80 -10.06 3.46
CA SER A 133 28.73 -10.11 2.00
C SER A 133 27.37 -10.64 1.58
N CYS A 134 26.58 -9.79 0.95
CA CYS A 134 25.23 -10.08 0.51
C CYS A 134 25.11 -10.05 -1.01
N GLN A 135 24.24 -10.89 -1.54
CA GLN A 135 23.79 -10.87 -2.92
C GLN A 135 22.29 -10.62 -2.93
N ALA A 136 21.85 -9.60 -3.65
CA ALA A 136 20.45 -9.27 -3.83
C ALA A 136 20.06 -9.42 -5.30
N VAL A 137 18.91 -10.02 -5.57
CA VAL A 137 18.35 -10.10 -6.92
C VAL A 137 16.84 -9.87 -6.88
N ALA A 138 16.35 -9.01 -7.77
CA ALA A 138 14.92 -8.84 -7.98
C ALA A 138 14.41 -9.97 -8.88
N ARG A 139 13.44 -10.75 -8.38
CA ARG A 139 12.78 -11.82 -9.14
C ARG A 139 11.31 -11.48 -9.35
N PRO A 140 10.76 -11.75 -10.54
CA PRO A 140 9.35 -11.52 -10.80
C PRO A 140 8.51 -12.43 -9.91
N VAL A 141 7.37 -11.91 -9.43
CA VAL A 141 6.36 -12.71 -8.75
C VAL A 141 5.06 -12.70 -9.53
N PRO A 142 4.27 -13.78 -9.47
CA PRO A 142 2.91 -13.76 -9.95
C PRO A 142 2.11 -12.66 -9.25
N CYS A 143 1.08 -12.19 -9.93
CA CYS A 143 0.15 -11.21 -9.38
C CYS A 143 -0.45 -11.69 -8.06
N ASP A 144 -0.34 -10.87 -7.01
CA ASP A 144 -0.94 -11.12 -5.69
C ASP A 144 -1.80 -9.91 -5.26
N CYS A 145 -3.11 -10.01 -5.49
CA CYS A 145 -4.10 -9.00 -5.08
C CYS A 145 -4.95 -9.47 -3.91
N GLY A 146 -5.78 -8.56 -3.40
CA GLY A 146 -6.90 -8.88 -2.51
C GLY A 146 -6.47 -9.52 -1.21
N TRP A 147 -5.21 -9.45 -0.83
CA TRP A 147 -4.75 -9.97 0.44
C TRP A 147 -5.22 -9.05 1.57
N SER A 148 -5.52 -9.66 2.71
CA SER A 148 -5.94 -8.99 3.93
C SER A 148 -4.89 -9.31 4.99
N PHE A 149 -4.57 -8.36 5.86
CA PHE A 149 -3.87 -8.72 7.10
C PHE A 149 -4.87 -9.49 7.99
N PRO A 150 -4.52 -10.68 8.51
CA PRO A 150 -5.51 -11.55 9.14
C PRO A 150 -5.99 -10.99 10.47
N VAL A 151 -7.27 -10.61 10.53
CA VAL A 151 -8.09 -10.50 11.74
C VAL A 151 -9.51 -11.00 11.38
N ARG A 152 -10.16 -11.78 12.26
CA ARG A 152 -11.48 -12.39 12.01
C ARG A 152 -12.58 -11.69 12.85
N ILE A 153 -13.63 -11.18 12.15
CA ILE A 153 -15.02 -10.75 12.57
C ILE A 153 -15.07 -9.59 13.62
N ALA A 154 -15.97 -8.60 13.66
CA ALA A 154 -17.39 -8.53 13.30
C ALA A 154 -17.99 -7.11 13.27
N ASN A 155 -19.15 -6.97 12.61
CA ASN A 155 -20.28 -6.07 12.91
C ASN A 155 -20.04 -4.54 12.98
N GLY A 156 -20.09 -3.81 11.86
CA GLY A 156 -20.42 -2.38 11.83
C GLY A 156 -19.62 -1.52 12.84
N VAL A 157 -18.30 -1.59 12.75
CA VAL A 157 -17.33 -1.00 13.68
C VAL A 157 -16.13 -0.49 12.90
N GLU A 158 -15.23 0.20 13.59
CA GLU A 158 -13.91 0.55 13.09
C GLU A 158 -13.21 -0.69 12.47
N ALA A 159 -12.68 -0.52 11.26
CA ALA A 159 -11.87 -1.53 10.59
C ALA A 159 -10.56 -1.73 11.36
N ALA A 160 -9.97 -2.92 11.31
CA ALA A 160 -8.64 -3.07 11.88
C ALA A 160 -7.62 -2.31 11.01
N LYS A 161 -6.58 -1.76 11.64
CA LYS A 161 -5.48 -1.10 10.92
C LYS A 161 -4.91 -2.05 9.86
N HIS A 162 -4.85 -1.58 8.62
CA HIS A 162 -4.32 -2.30 7.45
C HIS A 162 -5.15 -3.54 7.04
N GLU A 163 -6.39 -3.67 7.52
CA GLU A 163 -7.29 -4.75 7.13
C GLU A 163 -7.66 -4.70 5.63
N TYR A 164 -7.76 -3.49 5.07
CA TYR A 164 -8.12 -3.25 3.66
C TYR A 164 -7.02 -2.44 2.94
N PRO A 165 -5.91 -3.08 2.56
CA PRO A 165 -4.75 -2.41 1.95
C PRO A 165 -5.04 -1.70 0.62
N SER A 166 -6.14 -2.05 -0.03
CA SER A 166 -6.56 -1.44 -1.29
C SER A 166 -7.37 -0.17 -1.13
N MET A 167 -7.77 0.19 0.10
CA MET A 167 -8.60 1.35 0.34
C MET A 167 -7.86 2.64 0.00
N VAL A 168 -8.56 3.56 -0.66
CA VAL A 168 -8.05 4.88 -1.02
C VAL A 168 -8.99 5.96 -0.52
N GLY A 169 -8.45 7.00 0.10
CA GLY A 169 -9.14 8.27 0.33
C GLY A 169 -8.79 9.27 -0.76
N LEU A 170 -9.79 9.92 -1.36
CA LEU A 170 -9.58 10.98 -2.36
C LEU A 170 -9.71 12.34 -1.71
N ARG A 171 -8.68 13.17 -1.87
CA ARG A 171 -8.61 14.54 -1.34
C ARG A 171 -8.53 15.55 -2.47
N ASP A 172 -9.32 16.61 -2.35
CA ASP A 172 -9.21 17.80 -3.18
C ASP A 172 -8.34 18.83 -2.45
N LEU A 173 -7.22 19.22 -3.07
CA LEU A 173 -6.27 20.19 -2.54
C LEU A 173 -6.86 21.59 -2.34
N THR A 174 -8.00 21.89 -2.97
CA THR A 174 -8.70 23.17 -2.83
C THR A 174 -9.78 23.15 -1.76
N SER A 175 -10.02 21.99 -1.12
CA SER A 175 -10.99 21.81 -0.05
C SER A 175 -10.31 21.57 1.29
N ASN A 176 -10.96 22.03 2.36
CA ASN A 176 -10.54 21.74 3.74
C ASN A 176 -10.99 20.34 4.20
N LEU A 177 -11.80 19.63 3.40
CA LEU A 177 -12.22 18.27 3.71
C LEU A 177 -11.01 17.31 3.60
N PRO A 178 -10.73 16.46 4.62
CA PRO A 178 -9.62 15.51 4.56
C PRO A 178 -9.72 14.55 3.38
N ILE A 179 -10.94 14.07 3.10
CA ILE A 179 -11.32 13.31 1.91
C ILE A 179 -12.75 13.66 1.53
N PHE A 180 -13.08 13.58 0.23
CA PHE A 180 -14.43 13.81 -0.29
C PHE A 180 -15.08 12.55 -0.90
N CYS A 181 -14.26 11.58 -1.34
CA CYS A 181 -14.71 10.29 -1.85
C CYS A 181 -13.72 9.18 -1.46
N GLY A 182 -14.17 7.94 -1.54
CA GLY A 182 -13.35 6.74 -1.49
C GLY A 182 -12.86 6.29 -2.87
N GLY A 183 -12.03 5.25 -2.84
CA GLY A 183 -11.54 4.56 -4.02
C GLY A 183 -10.85 3.27 -3.65
N SER A 184 -10.33 2.60 -4.67
CA SER A 184 -9.71 1.28 -4.55
C SER A 184 -8.53 1.14 -5.50
N ILE A 185 -7.41 0.62 -5.02
CA ILE A 185 -6.23 0.37 -5.86
C ILE A 185 -6.50 -0.86 -6.73
N VAL A 186 -6.40 -0.72 -8.06
CA VAL A 186 -6.58 -1.83 -9.01
C VAL A 186 -5.30 -2.19 -9.76
N SER A 187 -4.28 -1.34 -9.72
CA SER A 187 -2.92 -1.65 -10.22
C SER A 187 -1.90 -0.69 -9.61
N ASP A 188 -0.63 -0.86 -9.93
CA ASP A 188 0.43 0.05 -9.46
C ASP A 188 0.36 1.45 -10.09
N ARG A 189 -0.61 1.73 -10.97
CA ARG A 189 -0.80 3.05 -11.59
C ARG A 189 -2.24 3.54 -11.63
N TYR A 190 -3.21 2.71 -11.21
CA TYR A 190 -4.63 3.03 -11.37
C TYR A 190 -5.41 2.76 -10.11
N ILE A 191 -6.26 3.72 -9.78
CA ILE A 191 -7.25 3.70 -8.71
C ILE A 191 -8.63 3.74 -9.35
N MET A 192 -9.55 2.94 -8.86
CA MET A 192 -10.94 2.93 -9.26
C MET A 192 -11.81 3.64 -8.23
N THR A 193 -12.72 4.49 -8.71
CA THR A 193 -13.68 5.27 -7.91
C THR A 193 -14.97 5.49 -8.71
N ALA A 194 -15.93 6.23 -8.17
CA ALA A 194 -17.15 6.61 -8.88
C ALA A 194 -16.90 7.79 -9.84
N ALA A 195 -17.62 7.83 -10.96
CA ALA A 195 -17.52 8.94 -11.91
C ALA A 195 -18.09 10.23 -11.33
N HIS A 196 -19.15 10.19 -10.52
CA HIS A 196 -19.72 11.40 -9.91
C HIS A 196 -18.73 12.12 -8.99
N CYS A 197 -17.77 11.40 -8.39
CA CYS A 197 -16.68 11.97 -7.60
C CYS A 197 -15.76 12.87 -8.44
N THR A 198 -15.64 12.62 -9.74
CA THR A 198 -14.64 13.30 -10.59
C THR A 198 -15.22 14.02 -11.80
N ALA A 199 -16.47 13.73 -12.19
CA ALA A 199 -17.18 14.44 -13.25
C ALA A 199 -17.38 15.92 -12.91
N ARG A 200 -17.61 16.24 -11.63
CA ARG A 200 -17.71 17.62 -11.13
C ARG A 200 -16.36 18.24 -10.74
N GLN A 201 -15.31 17.42 -10.67
CA GLN A 201 -13.95 17.83 -10.32
C GLN A 201 -12.93 17.30 -11.35
N PRO A 202 -12.99 17.74 -12.62
CA PRO A 202 -12.20 17.15 -13.71
C PRO A 202 -10.72 17.55 -13.69
N VAL A 203 -10.29 18.39 -12.75
CA VAL A 203 -8.91 18.90 -12.68
C VAL A 203 -8.03 17.90 -11.93
N ALA A 204 -7.42 16.97 -12.66
CA ALA A 204 -6.55 15.92 -12.09
C ALA A 204 -5.49 16.45 -11.12
N SER A 205 -4.87 17.60 -11.41
CA SER A 205 -3.82 18.20 -10.58
C SER A 205 -4.29 18.69 -9.21
N ARG A 206 -5.61 18.81 -8.98
CA ARG A 206 -6.19 19.13 -7.66
C ARG A 206 -6.38 17.89 -6.79
N LEU A 207 -6.35 16.70 -7.37
CA LEU A 207 -6.66 15.46 -6.66
C LEU A 207 -5.40 14.79 -6.12
N LEU A 208 -5.52 14.31 -4.88
CA LEU A 208 -4.58 13.39 -4.25
C LEU A 208 -5.29 12.10 -3.87
N ALA A 209 -4.60 10.98 -4.07
CA ALA A 209 -4.97 9.68 -3.53
C ALA A 209 -4.14 9.39 -2.28
N LEU A 210 -4.82 9.16 -1.17
CA LEU A 210 -4.27 8.78 0.13
C LEU A 210 -4.43 7.27 0.27
N VAL A 211 -3.33 6.55 0.48
CA VAL A 211 -3.31 5.08 0.62
C VAL A 211 -2.62 4.68 1.92
N GLY A 212 -2.95 3.50 2.46
CA GLY A 212 -2.34 3.01 3.70
C GLY A 212 -2.77 3.75 4.97
N GLU A 213 -3.70 4.69 4.86
CA GLU A 213 -4.26 5.44 5.98
C GLU A 213 -5.31 4.65 6.74
N HIS A 214 -5.44 4.94 8.04
CA HIS A 214 -6.49 4.41 8.90
C HIS A 214 -7.19 5.55 9.65
N ASP A 215 -6.45 6.37 10.40
CA ASP A 215 -6.94 7.57 11.07
C ASP A 215 -6.51 8.86 10.34
N LEU A 216 -7.48 9.58 9.78
CA LEU A 216 -7.27 10.82 9.03
C LEU A 216 -6.86 12.02 9.90
N SER A 217 -6.87 11.91 11.23
CA SER A 217 -6.57 13.03 12.15
C SER A 217 -5.09 13.32 12.35
N THR A 218 -4.22 12.33 12.17
CA THR A 218 -2.78 12.44 12.52
C THR A 218 -1.87 12.60 11.31
N GLY A 219 -2.36 12.30 10.10
CA GLY A 219 -1.67 12.50 8.82
C GLY A 219 -0.36 11.72 8.62
N ASN A 220 -0.02 10.80 9.55
CA ASN A 220 1.18 9.96 9.54
C ASN A 220 1.03 8.73 10.47
N GLU A 221 -0.19 8.25 10.70
CA GLU A 221 -0.45 7.17 11.66
C GLU A 221 0.23 5.85 11.26
N SER A 222 0.24 5.57 9.95
CA SER A 222 0.82 4.36 9.40
C SER A 222 2.17 4.63 8.76
N MET A 223 3.15 3.77 9.07
CA MET A 223 4.40 3.70 8.31
C MET A 223 4.21 3.31 6.83
N TYR A 224 3.00 2.87 6.45
CA TYR A 224 2.62 2.54 5.07
C TYR A 224 1.85 3.67 4.37
N ALA A 225 1.46 4.72 5.11
CA ALA A 225 0.69 5.82 4.55
C ALA A 225 1.50 6.55 3.46
N ALA A 226 0.87 6.79 2.32
CA ALA A 226 1.48 7.48 1.20
C ALA A 226 0.44 8.28 0.41
N GLN A 227 0.91 9.32 -0.28
CA GLN A 227 0.08 10.19 -1.10
C GLN A 227 0.56 10.20 -2.55
N TYR A 228 -0.37 10.05 -3.48
CA TYR A 228 -0.09 10.03 -4.91
C TYR A 228 -0.87 11.13 -5.63
N ARG A 229 -0.16 11.93 -6.43
CA ARG A 229 -0.80 12.89 -7.35
C ARG A 229 -1.51 12.15 -8.49
N ILE A 230 -2.63 12.70 -8.93
CA ILE A 230 -3.35 12.17 -10.10
C ILE A 230 -2.86 12.86 -11.38
N GLN A 231 -2.46 12.05 -12.35
CA GLN A 231 -2.03 12.49 -13.68
C GLN A 231 -3.23 12.69 -14.61
N SER A 232 -4.19 11.77 -14.59
CA SER A 232 -5.39 11.85 -15.44
C SER A 232 -6.60 11.17 -14.80
N ILE A 233 -7.77 11.70 -15.14
CA ILE A 233 -9.08 11.17 -14.76
C ILE A 233 -9.71 10.57 -16.01
N ILE A 234 -10.21 9.34 -15.90
CA ILE A 234 -10.78 8.58 -17.01
C ILE A 234 -12.18 8.14 -16.58
N ASN A 235 -13.15 9.01 -16.81
CA ASN A 235 -14.56 8.68 -16.57
C ASN A 235 -15.06 7.70 -17.62
N HIS A 236 -15.95 6.79 -17.23
CA HIS A 236 -16.61 5.92 -18.19
C HIS A 236 -17.38 6.79 -19.22
N PRO A 237 -17.21 6.57 -20.54
CA PRO A 237 -17.78 7.44 -21.57
C PRO A 237 -19.32 7.42 -21.59
N GLY A 238 -19.92 6.34 -21.11
CA GLY A 238 -21.36 6.21 -20.93
C GLY A 238 -21.87 6.68 -19.55
N TYR A 239 -21.06 7.37 -18.74
CA TYR A 239 -21.53 7.92 -17.46
C TYR A 239 -22.64 8.94 -17.68
N SER A 240 -23.73 8.81 -16.93
CA SER A 240 -24.86 9.74 -16.95
C SER A 240 -25.44 9.90 -15.56
N GLU A 241 -25.55 11.15 -15.10
CA GLU A 241 -26.30 11.51 -13.89
C GLU A 241 -27.75 11.81 -14.28
N THR A 242 -28.71 11.09 -13.69
CA THR A 242 -30.14 11.25 -13.99
C THR A 242 -30.93 11.51 -12.71
N THR A 243 -32.18 11.97 -12.85
CA THR A 243 -33.08 12.17 -11.70
C THR A 243 -33.39 10.88 -10.95
N SER A 244 -33.22 9.71 -11.58
CA SER A 244 -33.48 8.39 -10.99
C SER A 244 -32.22 7.69 -10.47
N GLY A 245 -31.05 8.31 -10.60
CA GLY A 245 -29.75 7.80 -10.15
C GLY A 245 -28.65 7.90 -11.22
N ASN A 246 -27.47 7.39 -10.88
CA ASN A 246 -26.30 7.40 -11.75
C ASN A 246 -26.18 6.10 -12.56
N ILE A 247 -25.86 6.22 -13.84
CA ILE A 247 -25.60 5.09 -14.75
C ILE A 247 -24.13 5.08 -15.15
N ASN A 248 -23.52 3.89 -15.17
CA ASN A 248 -22.10 3.68 -15.45
C ASN A 248 -21.19 4.57 -14.60
N ASP A 249 -21.50 4.66 -13.30
CA ASP A 249 -20.86 5.55 -12.36
C ASP A 249 -19.51 4.98 -11.87
N ILE A 250 -18.53 5.01 -12.77
CA ILE A 250 -17.19 4.47 -12.55
C ILE A 250 -16.14 5.31 -13.27
N SER A 251 -15.02 5.51 -12.60
CA SER A 251 -13.86 6.27 -13.11
C SER A 251 -12.56 5.59 -12.72
N LEU A 252 -11.55 5.73 -13.57
CA LEU A 252 -10.17 5.35 -13.28
C LEU A 252 -9.32 6.61 -13.13
N LEU A 253 -8.55 6.66 -12.05
CA LEU A 253 -7.56 7.71 -11.79
C LEU A 253 -6.17 7.13 -12.03
N GLN A 254 -5.44 7.70 -12.98
CA GLN A 254 -4.05 7.33 -13.21
C GLN A 254 -3.16 8.15 -12.28
N THR A 255 -2.35 7.50 -11.44
CA THR A 255 -1.39 8.19 -10.58
C THR A 255 -0.19 8.69 -11.39
N ALA A 256 0.45 9.78 -10.97
CA ALA A 256 1.64 10.33 -11.61
C ALA A 256 2.90 9.46 -11.39
N SER A 257 2.98 8.79 -10.24
CA SER A 257 4.04 7.84 -9.89
C SER A 257 3.44 6.45 -9.62
N ARG A 258 4.27 5.40 -9.70
CA ARG A 258 3.86 4.04 -9.37
C ARG A 258 3.60 3.90 -7.87
N ILE A 259 2.52 3.21 -7.51
CA ILE A 259 2.16 2.86 -6.14
C ILE A 259 3.09 1.74 -5.65
N GLU A 260 3.68 1.95 -4.48
CA GLU A 260 4.57 0.97 -3.83
C GLU A 260 3.77 0.00 -2.96
N TRP A 261 3.96 -1.30 -3.17
CA TRP A 261 3.32 -2.33 -2.35
C TRP A 261 3.97 -2.44 -0.97
N SER A 262 3.13 -2.56 0.06
CA SER A 262 3.51 -2.74 1.46
C SER A 262 2.39 -3.46 2.22
N ARG A 263 2.53 -3.76 3.52
CA ARG A 263 1.44 -4.36 4.31
C ARG A 263 0.19 -3.49 4.45
N GLY A 264 0.28 -2.19 4.20
CA GLY A 264 -0.87 -1.29 4.21
C GLY A 264 -1.36 -0.89 2.83
N VAL A 265 -0.67 -1.27 1.75
CA VAL A 265 -0.93 -0.77 0.39
C VAL A 265 -0.81 -1.89 -0.64
N ALA A 266 -1.93 -2.25 -1.27
CA ALA A 266 -1.96 -3.27 -2.33
C ALA A 266 -3.19 -3.22 -3.22
N PRO A 267 -3.17 -3.88 -4.39
CA PRO A 267 -4.32 -3.93 -5.28
C PRO A 267 -5.41 -4.89 -4.74
N ILE A 268 -6.68 -4.52 -4.94
CA ILE A 268 -7.85 -5.39 -4.74
C ILE A 268 -7.99 -6.36 -5.91
N CYS A 269 -8.56 -7.57 -5.70
CA CYS A 269 -8.90 -8.45 -6.81
C CYS A 269 -10.20 -8.01 -7.53
N LEU A 270 -10.37 -8.44 -8.77
CA LEU A 270 -11.51 -8.16 -9.66
C LEU A 270 -12.02 -9.53 -10.12
N PRO A 271 -13.34 -9.71 -10.23
CA PRO A 271 -13.94 -11.02 -10.51
C PRO A 271 -13.84 -11.40 -12.00
N ILE A 272 -12.64 -11.36 -12.59
CA ILE A 272 -12.43 -11.62 -14.03
C ILE A 272 -12.88 -13.03 -14.42
N ARG A 273 -12.58 -14.02 -13.58
CA ARG A 273 -12.96 -15.43 -13.82
C ARG A 273 -14.42 -15.74 -13.51
N GLN A 274 -15.12 -14.80 -12.87
CA GLN A 274 -16.51 -14.90 -12.44
C GLN A 274 -17.32 -13.77 -13.08
N SER A 275 -16.96 -13.37 -14.31
CA SER A 275 -17.61 -12.25 -15.00
C SER A 275 -19.10 -12.47 -15.22
N ASP A 276 -19.50 -13.74 -15.33
CA ASP A 276 -20.87 -14.16 -15.60
C ASP A 276 -21.68 -14.41 -14.32
N ASP A 277 -21.05 -14.28 -13.15
CA ASP A 277 -21.74 -14.41 -11.86
C ASP A 277 -22.50 -13.11 -11.52
N ASN A 278 -23.75 -13.27 -11.09
CA ASN A 278 -24.59 -12.17 -10.65
C ASN A 278 -24.29 -11.75 -9.21
N PHE A 279 -23.59 -12.60 -8.44
CA PHE A 279 -23.25 -12.41 -7.03
C PHE A 279 -24.45 -12.06 -6.16
N ASN A 280 -25.61 -12.66 -6.41
CA ASN A 280 -26.80 -12.43 -5.61
C ASN A 280 -26.66 -13.07 -4.21
N TYR A 281 -27.16 -12.38 -3.18
CA TYR A 281 -27.22 -12.87 -1.79
C TYR A 281 -25.87 -13.28 -1.19
N GLN A 282 -24.81 -12.55 -1.54
CA GLN A 282 -23.48 -12.69 -0.98
C GLN A 282 -23.26 -11.68 0.14
N ASN A 283 -22.57 -12.11 1.21
CA ASN A 283 -22.08 -11.18 2.22
C ASN A 283 -20.91 -10.37 1.63
N VAL A 284 -21.02 -9.05 1.72
CA VAL A 284 -20.02 -8.11 1.21
C VAL A 284 -19.70 -7.08 2.28
N ASP A 285 -18.44 -6.66 2.33
CA ASP A 285 -17.99 -5.55 3.15
C ASP A 285 -18.05 -4.26 2.33
N ILE A 286 -18.56 -3.20 2.93
CA ILE A 286 -18.41 -1.82 2.46
C ILE A 286 -17.49 -1.06 3.42
N LEU A 287 -16.75 -0.11 2.87
CA LEU A 287 -15.72 0.63 3.60
C LEU A 287 -15.83 2.13 3.38
N GLY A 288 -15.44 2.89 4.39
CA GLY A 288 -15.08 4.29 4.21
C GLY A 288 -14.93 5.07 5.50
N TRP A 289 -14.67 6.36 5.34
CA TRP A 289 -14.56 7.34 6.42
C TRP A 289 -15.78 8.27 6.43
N GLY A 290 -16.90 7.77 5.94
CA GLY A 290 -18.14 8.50 5.83
C GLY A 290 -18.74 8.93 7.15
N THR A 291 -19.87 9.62 7.06
CA THR A 291 -20.71 9.93 8.22
C THR A 291 -21.19 8.64 8.87
N LEU A 292 -21.18 8.58 10.21
CA LEU A 292 -21.62 7.39 10.97
C LEU A 292 -23.15 7.17 10.99
N GLY A 293 -23.89 7.91 10.17
CA GLY A 293 -25.34 7.93 10.10
C GLY A 293 -25.86 9.21 9.43
N PHE A 294 -27.18 9.30 9.24
CA PHE A 294 -27.80 10.51 8.70
C PHE A 294 -27.50 11.73 9.58
N ALA A 295 -26.87 12.76 8.99
CA ALA A 295 -26.42 13.97 9.68
C ALA A 295 -25.44 13.76 10.85
N ALA A 296 -24.81 12.58 10.95
CA ALA A 296 -23.82 12.28 11.97
C ALA A 296 -22.44 12.89 11.62
N SER A 297 -21.55 12.96 12.62
CA SER A 297 -20.17 13.34 12.38
C SER A 297 -19.46 12.32 11.48
N LYS A 298 -18.50 12.83 10.70
CA LYS A 298 -17.57 12.02 9.92
C LYS A 298 -16.72 11.17 10.87
N SER A 299 -16.42 9.93 10.49
CA SER A 299 -15.41 9.15 11.20
C SER A 299 -14.00 9.58 10.81
N ASN A 300 -13.11 9.70 11.80
CA ASN A 300 -11.69 9.88 11.54
C ASN A 300 -11.01 8.55 11.21
N THR A 301 -11.48 7.45 11.80
CA THR A 301 -10.96 6.09 11.56
C THR A 301 -11.78 5.36 10.50
N LEU A 302 -11.11 4.51 9.70
CA LEU A 302 -11.77 3.73 8.65
C LEU A 302 -12.84 2.82 9.27
N GLN A 303 -14.06 2.88 8.75
CA GLN A 303 -15.17 2.04 9.19
C GLN A 303 -15.44 0.93 8.18
N LYS A 304 -16.04 -0.16 8.66
CA LYS A 304 -16.56 -1.23 7.81
C LYS A 304 -17.97 -1.64 8.23
N ALA A 305 -18.78 -2.02 7.25
CA ALA A 305 -20.06 -2.69 7.50
C ALA A 305 -20.23 -3.88 6.55
N THR A 306 -20.85 -4.94 7.05
CA THR A 306 -21.20 -6.11 6.23
C THR A 306 -22.67 -6.02 5.84
N LEU A 307 -22.93 -6.09 4.54
CA LEU A 307 -24.24 -6.07 3.89
C LEU A 307 -24.44 -7.36 3.08
N LEU A 308 -25.66 -7.60 2.60
CA LEU A 308 -25.92 -8.61 1.58
C LEU A 308 -26.18 -7.96 0.23
N THR A 309 -25.66 -8.56 -0.84
CA THR A 309 -26.10 -8.23 -2.20
C THR A 309 -27.50 -8.77 -2.46
N MET A 310 -28.22 -8.19 -3.41
CA MET A 310 -29.57 -8.63 -3.80
C MET A 310 -29.73 -8.69 -5.32
N ASP A 311 -30.69 -9.50 -5.75
CA ASP A 311 -31.10 -9.57 -7.14
C ASP A 311 -31.66 -8.22 -7.63
N ASN A 312 -31.31 -7.83 -8.86
CA ASN A 312 -31.71 -6.53 -9.41
C ASN A 312 -33.23 -6.40 -9.62
N ALA A 313 -33.97 -7.49 -9.88
CA ALA A 313 -35.43 -7.43 -10.01
C ALA A 313 -36.09 -7.18 -8.65
N VAL A 314 -35.59 -7.84 -7.60
CA VAL A 314 -36.02 -7.58 -6.21
C VAL A 314 -35.67 -6.15 -5.81
N CYS A 315 -34.45 -5.70 -6.09
CA CYS A 315 -34.03 -4.33 -5.83
C CYS A 315 -34.93 -3.30 -6.51
N ARG A 316 -35.25 -3.50 -7.79
CA ARG A 316 -36.15 -2.62 -8.55
C ARG A 316 -37.52 -2.49 -7.87
N SER A 317 -38.08 -3.62 -7.41
CA SER A 317 -39.37 -3.64 -6.73
C SER A 317 -39.32 -2.91 -5.38
N GLN A 318 -38.27 -3.12 -4.58
CA GLN A 318 -38.17 -2.54 -3.23
C GLN A 318 -37.74 -1.07 -3.24
N TYR A 319 -36.80 -0.73 -4.13
CA TYR A 319 -36.29 0.63 -4.27
C TYR A 319 -37.27 1.55 -5.02
N ASN A 320 -38.29 0.99 -5.68
CA ASN A 320 -39.29 1.72 -6.46
C ASN A 320 -38.66 2.72 -7.45
N SER A 321 -37.66 2.24 -8.20
CA SER A 321 -36.95 2.97 -9.25
C SER A 321 -36.37 2.00 -10.27
N SER A 322 -36.00 2.49 -11.45
CA SER A 322 -35.28 1.69 -12.44
C SER A 322 -33.89 1.29 -11.93
N ILE A 323 -33.59 -0.01 -11.94
CA ILE A 323 -32.25 -0.56 -11.70
C ILE A 323 -31.72 -1.16 -12.99
N ALA A 324 -30.57 -0.66 -13.45
CA ALA A 324 -29.90 -1.10 -14.67
C ALA A 324 -29.11 -2.41 -14.43
N PRO A 325 -28.87 -3.23 -15.48
CA PRO A 325 -28.00 -4.41 -15.36
C PRO A 325 -26.57 -4.11 -14.88
N SER A 326 -26.04 -2.92 -15.22
CA SER A 326 -24.73 -2.44 -14.76
C SER A 326 -24.72 -1.92 -13.32
N GLN A 327 -25.81 -2.12 -12.57
CA GLN A 327 -25.91 -1.82 -11.14
C GLN A 327 -25.98 -3.09 -10.30
N LEU A 328 -25.53 -2.99 -9.06
CA LEU A 328 -25.53 -4.01 -8.02
C LEU A 328 -26.13 -3.40 -6.75
N CYS A 329 -27.18 -3.99 -6.22
CA CYS A 329 -27.78 -3.51 -4.98
C CYS A 329 -27.25 -4.27 -3.77
N THR A 330 -27.10 -3.55 -2.66
CA THR A 330 -26.76 -4.08 -1.34
C THR A 330 -27.79 -3.65 -0.32
N TYR A 331 -28.04 -4.45 0.71
CA TYR A 331 -28.96 -4.09 1.78
C TYR A 331 -28.51 -4.58 3.15
N ASP A 332 -28.97 -3.87 4.18
CA ASP A 332 -28.81 -4.30 5.56
C ASP A 332 -29.81 -5.40 5.91
N SER A 333 -29.39 -6.66 5.76
CA SER A 333 -30.22 -7.80 6.16
C SER A 333 -30.48 -7.89 7.67
N THR A 334 -29.74 -7.14 8.49
CA THR A 334 -29.87 -7.19 9.95
C THR A 334 -30.87 -6.17 10.48
N GLY A 335 -31.29 -5.21 9.66
CA GLY A 335 -32.22 -4.14 10.06
C GLY A 335 -31.65 -3.20 11.12
N ARG A 336 -30.32 -3.17 11.31
CA ARG A 336 -29.62 -2.35 12.32
C ARG A 336 -29.25 -0.96 11.84
N GLY A 337 -29.66 -0.58 10.63
CA GLY A 337 -29.33 0.71 10.03
C GLY A 337 -27.92 0.76 9.44
N ARG A 338 -27.38 -0.38 8.97
CA ARG A 338 -26.07 -0.42 8.33
C ARG A 338 -26.17 0.06 6.89
N ASP A 339 -25.46 1.13 6.54
CA ASP A 339 -25.47 1.60 5.16
C ASP A 339 -24.14 2.27 4.79
N SER A 340 -23.89 2.39 3.49
CA SER A 340 -22.91 3.35 2.97
C SER A 340 -23.50 4.75 3.07
N CYS A 341 -22.71 5.70 3.57
CA CYS A 341 -23.19 7.01 3.95
C CYS A 341 -22.49 8.12 3.16
N GLN A 342 -22.68 9.38 3.56
CA GLN A 342 -21.97 10.50 2.92
C GLN A 342 -20.46 10.29 3.02
N TYR A 343 -19.72 10.61 1.96
CA TYR A 343 -18.26 10.48 1.82
C TYR A 343 -17.70 9.05 1.67
N ASP A 344 -18.55 8.01 1.68
CA ASP A 344 -18.16 6.64 1.27
C ASP A 344 -18.26 6.44 -0.26
N SER A 345 -18.89 7.38 -0.96
CA SER A 345 -19.01 7.41 -2.43
C SER A 345 -17.69 7.11 -3.13
N GLY A 346 -17.74 6.24 -4.14
CA GLY A 346 -16.56 5.77 -4.85
C GLY A 346 -15.75 4.69 -4.12
N GLY A 347 -16.08 4.39 -2.86
CA GLY A 347 -15.51 3.30 -2.09
C GLY A 347 -15.93 1.91 -2.63
N PRO A 348 -15.27 0.84 -2.15
CA PRO A 348 -15.47 -0.50 -2.68
C PRO A 348 -16.62 -1.27 -2.00
N VAL A 349 -17.29 -2.13 -2.77
CA VAL A 349 -18.10 -3.25 -2.26
C VAL A 349 -17.29 -4.53 -2.43
N ILE A 350 -16.90 -5.17 -1.33
CA ILE A 350 -15.88 -6.23 -1.30
C ILE A 350 -16.49 -7.58 -0.91
N LEU A 351 -16.31 -8.58 -1.77
CA LEU A 351 -16.53 -9.98 -1.43
C LEU A 351 -15.24 -10.59 -0.88
N ARG A 352 -15.30 -11.17 0.32
CA ARG A 352 -14.24 -12.03 0.85
C ARG A 352 -14.48 -13.45 0.37
N GLN A 353 -13.59 -13.97 -0.47
CA GLN A 353 -13.64 -15.33 -0.99
C GLN A 353 -12.31 -16.04 -0.71
N ARG A 354 -12.34 -17.08 0.13
CA ARG A 354 -11.14 -17.75 0.66
C ARG A 354 -10.24 -16.72 1.37
N ASP A 355 -8.95 -16.68 1.05
CA ASP A 355 -7.98 -15.74 1.61
C ASP A 355 -7.78 -14.49 0.74
N ARG A 356 -8.80 -14.13 -0.06
CA ARG A 356 -8.73 -13.03 -1.03
C ARG A 356 -9.99 -12.17 -1.00
N MET A 357 -9.82 -10.90 -1.35
CA MET A 357 -10.84 -9.88 -1.42
C MET A 357 -11.04 -9.46 -2.88
N PHE A 358 -12.29 -9.50 -3.33
CA PHE A 358 -12.71 -9.15 -4.68
C PHE A 358 -13.66 -7.96 -4.64
N GLN A 359 -13.43 -6.95 -5.46
CA GLN A 359 -14.36 -5.84 -5.58
C GLN A 359 -15.49 -6.18 -6.55
N LEU A 360 -16.71 -6.26 -6.03
CA LEU A 360 -17.92 -6.52 -6.81
C LEU A 360 -18.60 -5.22 -7.26
N GLY A 361 -18.40 -4.13 -6.52
CA GLY A 361 -19.05 -2.86 -6.81
C GLY A 361 -18.27 -1.62 -6.41
N VAL A 362 -18.73 -0.48 -6.92
CA VAL A 362 -18.33 0.88 -6.50
C VAL A 362 -19.54 1.58 -5.91
N ILE A 363 -19.40 2.10 -4.69
CA ILE A 363 -20.49 2.81 -3.99
C ILE A 363 -20.88 4.04 -4.81
N SER A 364 -22.16 4.13 -5.18
CA SER A 364 -22.67 5.14 -6.11
C SER A 364 -23.73 6.04 -5.45
N PHE A 365 -24.91 5.50 -5.13
CA PHE A 365 -25.98 6.26 -4.47
C PHE A 365 -26.88 5.34 -3.64
N GLY A 366 -27.73 5.91 -2.78
CA GLY A 366 -28.67 5.16 -1.95
C GLY A 366 -29.73 6.06 -1.35
N ARG A 367 -30.73 5.45 -0.69
CA ARG A 367 -31.79 6.17 0.03
C ARG A 367 -31.58 6.02 1.53
N ALA A 368 -31.48 7.16 2.21
CA ALA A 368 -31.58 7.29 3.66
C ALA A 368 -30.63 6.37 4.45
N CYS A 369 -29.34 6.73 4.45
CA CYS A 369 -28.34 6.07 5.28
C CYS A 369 -28.77 6.01 6.76
N GLY A 370 -28.52 4.88 7.41
CA GLY A 370 -28.85 4.67 8.83
C GLY A 370 -30.26 4.16 9.09
N GLN A 371 -31.09 3.97 8.05
CA GLN A 371 -32.43 3.39 8.20
C GLN A 371 -32.40 1.86 8.24
N PRO A 372 -33.26 1.20 9.05
CA PRO A 372 -33.40 -0.25 9.02
C PRO A 372 -33.65 -0.77 7.60
N TYR A 373 -32.92 -1.81 7.20
CA TYR A 373 -33.04 -2.47 5.89
C TYR A 373 -32.79 -1.53 4.70
N SER A 374 -31.97 -0.49 4.89
CA SER A 374 -31.56 0.43 3.83
C SER A 374 -30.97 -0.31 2.64
N ILE A 375 -31.25 0.20 1.44
CA ILE A 375 -30.76 -0.32 0.17
C ILE A 375 -29.82 0.70 -0.46
N GLY A 376 -28.59 0.26 -0.73
CA GLY A 376 -27.59 0.97 -1.52
C GLY A 376 -27.54 0.45 -2.95
N VAL A 377 -27.31 1.35 -3.91
CA VAL A 377 -27.12 1.02 -5.32
C VAL A 377 -25.68 1.35 -5.70
N ASN A 378 -24.99 0.35 -6.22
CA ASN A 378 -23.57 0.39 -6.54
C ASN A 378 -23.36 0.11 -8.03
N THR A 379 -22.28 0.63 -8.62
CA THR A 379 -21.89 0.25 -9.98
C THR A 379 -21.35 -1.18 -9.98
N ARG A 380 -21.85 -2.05 -10.86
CA ARG A 380 -21.46 -3.47 -10.96
C ARG A 380 -20.14 -3.66 -11.72
N ILE A 381 -19.11 -4.16 -11.06
CA ILE A 381 -17.78 -4.30 -11.67
C ILE A 381 -17.76 -5.25 -12.87
N THR A 382 -18.47 -6.39 -12.81
CA THR A 382 -18.49 -7.38 -13.90
C THR A 382 -18.95 -6.78 -15.23
N SER A 383 -19.86 -5.80 -15.21
CA SER A 383 -20.32 -5.09 -16.41
C SER A 383 -19.29 -4.14 -17.01
N HIS A 384 -18.23 -3.79 -16.27
CA HIS A 384 -17.22 -2.80 -16.68
C HIS A 384 -15.82 -3.37 -16.88
N LEU A 385 -15.61 -4.67 -16.65
CA LEU A 385 -14.31 -5.33 -16.79
C LEU A 385 -13.64 -5.05 -18.15
N ASN A 386 -14.39 -5.15 -19.25
CA ASN A 386 -13.88 -4.88 -20.59
C ASN A 386 -13.42 -3.43 -20.79
N TRP A 387 -14.17 -2.46 -20.26
CA TRP A 387 -13.79 -1.05 -20.32
C TRP A 387 -12.54 -0.79 -19.50
N MET A 388 -12.50 -1.30 -18.26
CA MET A 388 -11.32 -1.18 -17.40
C MET A 388 -10.10 -1.76 -18.10
N TRP A 389 -10.20 -2.97 -18.65
CA TRP A 389 -9.08 -3.68 -19.26
C TRP A 389 -8.37 -2.88 -20.38
N ARG A 390 -9.08 -2.00 -21.09
CA ARG A 390 -8.47 -1.12 -22.12
C ARG A 390 -7.43 -0.16 -21.57
N TYR A 391 -7.54 0.23 -20.30
CA TYR A 391 -6.63 1.17 -19.64
C TYR A 391 -5.65 0.45 -18.74
N VAL A 392 -6.15 -0.49 -17.93
CA VAL A 392 -5.35 -1.15 -16.90
C VAL A 392 -4.60 -2.39 -17.42
N GLY A 393 -4.99 -2.98 -18.56
CA GLY A 393 -4.64 -4.33 -19.05
C GLY A 393 -3.16 -4.76 -19.07
N GLY A 394 -2.21 -3.83 -19.00
CA GLY A 394 -0.77 -4.13 -18.88
C GLY A 394 -0.23 -4.20 -17.44
N GLY A 395 -0.99 -3.74 -16.44
CA GLY A 395 -0.59 -3.63 -15.03
C GLY A 395 -1.53 -4.32 -14.03
N VAL A 396 -2.50 -5.08 -14.53
CA VAL A 396 -3.57 -5.72 -13.73
C VAL A 396 -3.01 -6.92 -12.99
N CYS A 397 -2.52 -6.66 -11.79
CA CYS A 397 -2.30 -7.68 -10.78
C CYS A 397 -3.63 -8.18 -10.22
N VAL A 398 -4.57 -8.67 -11.04
CA VAL A 398 -5.99 -8.75 -10.62
C VAL A 398 -6.76 -9.96 -11.18
N ARG A 399 -6.11 -11.13 -11.17
CA ARG A 399 -6.61 -12.40 -11.76
C ARG A 399 -7.41 -13.28 -10.82
#